data_AF-A0A1N6M8Y3-F1
#
_entry.id   AF-A0A1N6M8Y3-F1
#
_cell.length_a   1.000
_cell.length_b   1.000
_cell.length_c   1.000
_cell.angle_alpha   90.00
_cell.angle_beta   90.00
_cell.angle_gamma   90.00
#
_symmetry.space_group_name_H-M   'P 1'
#
loop_
_entity.id
_entity.type
_entity.pdbx_description
1 polymer ?
#
loop_
_entity_poly.entity_id
_entity_poly.type
_entity_poly.pdbx_seq_one_letter_code
_entity_poly.pdbx_strand_id
1 'polypeptide(L)' 'MFVPVIIDEQLIPGTIEYAISHIVDKRLDLSPFDALYHNEKHGAAAYPPSIMLKIIFYAYSLGMLSIQPTD' A
#
# COMPACT_ATOMS: atom_id res chain seq x y z
N MET A 1 -2.75 -15.35 -21.63
CA MET A 1 -2.30 -16.02 -20.40
C MET A 1 -2.19 -14.94 -19.33
N PHE A 2 -2.95 -15.02 -18.24
CA PHE A 2 -2.81 -14.13 -17.09
C PHE A 2 -1.83 -14.77 -16.11
N VAL A 3 -0.79 -14.03 -15.74
CA VAL A 3 0.09 -14.42 -14.64
C VAL A 3 -0.51 -13.82 -13.36
N PRO A 4 -0.78 -14.61 -12.31
CA PRO A 4 -1.23 -14.06 -11.05
C PRO A 4 -0.14 -13.15 -10.49
N VAL A 5 -0.51 -11.90 -10.17
CA VAL A 5 0.38 -10.94 -9.52
C VAL A 5 0.36 -11.24 -8.02
N ILE A 6 1.33 -12.03 -7.56
CA ILE A 6 1.55 -12.32 -6.14
C ILE A 6 2.65 -11.38 -5.66
N ILE A 7 2.26 -10.25 -5.07
CA ILE A 7 3.20 -9.17 -4.73
C ILE A 7 4.34 -9.68 -3.85
N ASP A 8 4.04 -10.50 -2.85
CA ASP A 8 5.06 -11.02 -1.92
C ASP A 8 6.17 -11.83 -2.63
N GLU A 9 5.86 -12.47 -3.76
CA GLU A 9 6.83 -13.23 -4.57
C GLU A 9 7.62 -12.34 -5.54
N GLN A 10 7.15 -11.12 -5.79
CA GLN A 10 7.77 -10.17 -6.73
C GLN A 10 8.63 -9.11 -6.04
N LEU A 11 8.57 -9.02 -4.70
CA LEU A 11 9.39 -8.09 -3.93
C LEU A 11 10.81 -8.63 -3.75
N ILE A 12 11.78 -7.92 -4.33
CA ILE A 12 13.19 -8.31 -4.30
C ILE A 12 13.86 -7.72 -3.04
N PRO A 13 14.50 -8.53 -2.19
CA PRO A 13 15.23 -8.02 -1.02
C PRO A 13 16.29 -6.97 -1.41
N GLY A 14 16.38 -5.91 -0.62
CA GLY A 14 17.30 -4.79 -0.87
C GLY A 14 16.74 -3.67 -1.74
N THR A 15 15.53 -3.81 -2.29
CA THR A 15 14.84 -2.71 -2.97
C THR A 15 13.97 -1.89 -2.01
N ILE A 16 13.56 -0.69 -2.44
CA ILE A 16 12.72 0.19 -1.64
C ILE A 16 11.29 -0.37 -1.48
N GLU A 17 10.77 -1.05 -2.50
CA GLU A 17 9.46 -1.70 -2.48
C GLU A 17 9.43 -2.81 -1.42
N TYR A 18 10.50 -3.61 -1.35
CA TYR A 18 10.65 -4.63 -0.32
C TYR A 18 10.69 -4.00 1.08
N ALA A 19 11.47 -2.94 1.26
CA ALA A 19 11.57 -2.23 2.54
C ALA A 19 10.21 -1.66 2.98
N ILE A 20 9.48 -1.01 2.08
CA ILE A 20 8.14 -0.47 2.32
C ILE A 20 7.19 -1.59 2.73
N SER A 21 7.12 -2.68 1.95
CA SER A 21 6.22 -3.81 2.25
C SER A 21 6.55 -4.43 3.62
N HIS A 22 7.84 -4.65 3.90
CA HIS A 22 8.28 -5.23 5.16
C HIS A 22 7.93 -4.34 6.36
N ILE A 23 8.10 -3.01 6.24
CA ILE A 23 7.73 -2.07 7.30
C ILE A 23 6.23 -2.09 7.53
N VAL A 24 5.43 -1.97 6.46
CA VAL A 24 3.97 -1.92 6.57
C VAL A 24 3.41 -3.22 7.18
N ASP A 25 3.93 -4.38 6.76
CA ASP A 25 3.37 -5.66 7.20
C ASP A 25 3.89 -6.15 8.55
N LYS A 26 5.11 -5.75 8.95
CA LYS A 26 5.81 -6.34 10.11
C LYS A 26 6.16 -5.34 11.21
N ARG A 27 6.03 -4.03 10.95
CA ARG A 27 6.48 -2.97 11.88
C ARG A 27 5.40 -1.95 12.23
N LEU A 28 4.33 -1.84 11.44
CA LEU A 28 3.21 -0.96 11.72
C LEU A 28 2.05 -1.74 12.36
N ASP A 29 1.46 -1.17 13.41
CA ASP A 29 0.18 -1.63 13.93
C ASP A 29 -0.95 -0.96 13.13
N LEU A 30 -1.64 -1.77 12.33
CA LEU A 30 -2.74 -1.31 11.48
C LEU A 30 -4.13 -1.62 12.08
N SER A 31 -4.18 -2.17 13.30
CA SER A 31 -5.45 -2.50 13.96
C SER A 31 -6.45 -1.32 14.03
N PRO A 32 -6.04 -0.04 14.18
CA PRO A 32 -6.99 1.07 14.13
C PRO A 32 -7.61 1.28 12.74
N PHE A 33 -6.84 1.01 11.67
CA PHE A 33 -7.35 1.11 10.31
C PHE A 33 -8.25 -0.07 9.96
N ASP A 34 -7.88 -1.28 10.40
CA ASP A 34 -8.70 -2.48 10.21
C ASP A 34 -10.05 -2.36 10.91
N ALA A 35 -10.11 -1.71 12.08
CA ALA A 35 -11.35 -1.42 12.78
C ALA A 35 -12.29 -0.47 12.00
N LEU A 36 -11.72 0.40 11.16
CA LEU A 36 -12.45 1.33 10.28
C LEU A 36 -12.68 0.74 8.88
N TYR A 37 -12.01 -0.35 8.54
CA TYR A 37 -12.12 -1.01 7.25
C TYR A 37 -13.42 -1.83 7.21
N HIS A 38 -14.44 -1.25 6.59
CA HIS A 38 -15.73 -1.91 6.38
C HIS A 38 -16.03 -2.04 4.88
N ASN A 39 -16.16 -3.27 4.41
CA ASN A 39 -16.65 -3.53 3.06
C ASN A 39 -18.18 -3.64 3.09
N GLU A 40 -18.85 -2.70 2.45
CA GLU A 40 -20.30 -2.79 2.22
C GLU A 40 -20.62 -3.98 1.31
N LYS A 41 -21.78 -4.62 1.52
CA LYS A 41 -22.20 -5.80 0.73
C LYS A 41 -22.49 -5.48 -0.75
N HIS A 42 -22.61 -4.20 -1.10
CA HIS A 42 -22.93 -3.74 -2.45
C HIS A 42 -21.83 -2.79 -2.93
N GLY A 43 -21.19 -3.13 -4.07
CA GLY A 43 -20.13 -2.32 -4.68
C GLY A 43 -18.79 -3.02 -4.75
N ALA A 44 -17.76 -2.30 -5.23
CA ALA A 44 -16.39 -2.78 -5.23
C ALA A 44 -15.85 -2.77 -3.79
N ALA A 45 -15.18 -3.86 -3.38
CA ALA A 45 -14.52 -3.92 -2.09
C ALA A 45 -13.47 -2.80 -1.98
N ALA A 46 -13.40 -2.15 -0.82
CA ALA A 46 -12.35 -1.19 -0.54
C ALA A 46 -11.00 -1.91 -0.50
N TYR A 47 -9.93 -1.24 -0.91
CA TYR A 47 -8.58 -1.80 -0.76
C TYR A 47 -8.22 -1.91 0.72
N PRO A 48 -7.57 -3.02 1.15
CA PRO A 48 -7.07 -3.14 2.53
C PRO A 48 -6.14 -1.97 2.89
N PRO A 49 -6.18 -1.46 4.13
CA PRO A 49 -5.35 -0.32 4.53
C PRO A 49 -3.86 -0.53 4.30
N SER A 50 -3.36 -1.75 4.52
CA SER A 50 -1.97 -2.14 4.27
C SER A 50 -1.55 -1.92 2.82
N ILE A 51 -2.38 -2.32 1.86
CA ILE A 51 -2.11 -2.15 0.42
C ILE A 51 -2.08 -0.66 0.06
N MET A 52 -3.04 0.12 0.58
CA MET A 52 -3.10 1.55 0.31
C MET A 52 -1.86 2.28 0.83
N LEU A 53 -1.37 1.95 2.03
CA LEU A 53 -0.15 2.52 2.59
C LEU A 53 1.11 2.17 1.79
N LYS A 54 1.24 0.93 1.31
CA LYS A 54 2.35 0.52 0.44
C LYS A 54 2.40 1.38 -0.84
N ILE A 55 1.25 1.62 -1.46
CA ILE A 55 1.15 2.47 -2.66
C ILE A 55 1.54 3.92 -2.34
N ILE A 56 1.02 4.49 -1.26
CA ILE A 56 1.29 5.88 -0.86
C ILE A 56 2.78 6.08 -0.58
N PHE A 57 3.39 5.20 0.21
CA PHE A 57 4.82 5.30 0.53
C PHE A 57 5.70 5.09 -0.69
N TYR A 58 5.31 4.20 -1.60
CA TYR A 58 6.03 4.03 -2.85
C TYR A 58 5.94 5.28 -3.73
N ALA A 59 4.74 5.86 -3.91
CA ALA A 59 4.57 7.11 -4.64
C ALA A 59 5.37 8.27 -4.00
N TYR A 60 5.42 8.33 -2.67
CA TYR A 60 6.25 9.30 -1.96
C TYR A 60 7.74 9.11 -2.26
N SER A 61 8.22 7.86 -2.28
CA SER A 61 9.62 7.57 -2.61
C SER A 61 10.00 7.97 -4.04
N LEU A 62 9.03 8.01 -4.95
CA LEU A 62 9.18 8.51 -6.32
C LEU A 62 9.11 10.05 -6.42
N GLY A 63 8.86 10.76 -5.32
CA GLY A 63 8.67 12.21 -5.32
C GLY A 63 7.36 12.66 -5.98
N MET A 64 6.35 11.78 -6.09
CA MET A 64 5.08 12.09 -6.76
C MET A 64 4.17 13.04 -5.97
N LEU A 65 4.52 13.41 -4.73
CA LEU A 65 3.82 14.45 -3.99
C LEU A 65 4.39 15.84 -4.35
N SER A 66 4.05 16.33 -5.53
CA SER A 66 4.16 17.77 -5.83
C SER A 66 2.92 18.46 -5.28
N ILE A 67 3.08 19.20 -4.18
CA ILE A 67 2.11 20.22 -3.80
C ILE A 67 2.46 21.43 -4.66
N GLN A 68 1.74 21.65 -5.75
CA GLN A 68 1.83 22.93 -6.45
C GLN A 68 1.33 23.99 -5.45
N PRO A 69 2.15 24.99 -5.08
CA PRO A 69 1.63 26.12 -4.31
C PRO A 69 0.54 26.75 -5.17
N THR A 70 -0.68 26.81 -4.65
CA THR A 70 -1.67 27.73 -5.19
C THR A 70 -1.19 29.12 -4.82
N ASP A 71 -0.60 29.82 -5.79
CA ASP A 71 -0.45 31.28 -5.75
C ASP A 71 -1.84 31.96 -5.75
#